data_AF-A0A2N2N8X7-F1
#
_entry.id   AF-A0A2N2N8X7-F1
#
_cell.length_a   1.000
_cell.length_b   1.000
_cell.length_c   1.000
_cell.angle_alpha   90.00
_cell.angle_beta   90.00
_cell.angle_gamma   90.00
#
_symmetry.space_group_name_H-M   'P 1'
#
loop_
_entity.id
_entity.type
_entity.pdbx_description
1 polymer ?
#
loop_
_entity_poly.entity_id
_entity_poly.type
_entity_poly.pdbx_seq_one_letter_code
_entity_poly.pdbx_strand_id
1 'polypeptide(L)'
;MILTTNTITAALLGVLGAQILHEACHGIAAVLVGAEWQAFNLFAVLWAWPGASSEIGTLIVEGSPALLNILTGILAVFLFKRAMNHKRVMPALFWMYFAGYSMFMGFGYLFVDPLFYQPGGVQVGDWRKVIDMLGGSWGLRIPIMLVGVGGILWGFFWLARSALRFATDATDKVERLRVSLPLLLVPYLVINVLFTVLSFWHPLGADGVFVVVFQYWFGYIGFFWGFFLAAYWLDVNKPLPNPVTLPDHPQSVWWIAAGLTLLLAVIVLLPTIWFTQLS
;
A
#
# COMPACT_ATOMS: atom_id res chain seq x y z
N MET A 1 -20.75 -8.85 11.50
CA MET A 1 -20.05 -7.96 12.44
C MET A 1 -18.64 -8.47 12.76
N ILE A 2 -18.47 -9.62 13.41
CA ILE A 2 -17.14 -10.15 13.82
C ILE A 2 -16.20 -10.40 12.62
N LEU A 3 -16.72 -10.99 11.55
CA LEU A 3 -15.99 -11.22 10.30
C LEU A 3 -15.40 -9.92 9.73
N THR A 4 -16.24 -8.88 9.63
CA THR A 4 -15.86 -7.54 9.17
C THR A 4 -14.81 -6.89 10.09
N THR A 5 -14.90 -7.11 11.40
CA THR A 5 -13.89 -6.59 12.34
C THR A 5 -12.53 -7.21 12.09
N ASN A 6 -12.44 -8.54 11.94
CA ASN A 6 -11.18 -9.22 11.67
C ASN A 6 -10.55 -8.78 10.32
N THR A 7 -11.38 -8.56 9.30
CA THR A 7 -10.90 -8.09 7.99
C THR A 7 -10.39 -6.65 8.05
N ILE A 8 -11.11 -5.75 8.72
CA ILE A 8 -10.66 -4.37 8.95
C ILE A 8 -9.38 -4.33 9.78
N THR A 9 -9.27 -5.13 10.84
CA THR A 9 -8.05 -5.24 11.66
C THR A 9 -6.84 -5.62 10.81
N ALA A 10 -6.97 -6.67 9.99
CA ALA A 10 -5.88 -7.10 9.12
C ALA A 10 -5.56 -6.08 8.02
N ALA A 11 -6.57 -5.41 7.47
CA ALA A 11 -6.40 -4.35 6.49
C ALA A 11 -5.67 -3.14 7.07
N LEU A 12 -6.04 -2.72 8.28
CA LEU A 12 -5.41 -1.62 9.01
C LEU A 12 -3.93 -1.89 9.28
N LEU A 13 -3.60 -3.10 9.75
CA LEU A 13 -2.22 -3.51 9.92
C LEU A 13 -1.46 -3.59 8.59
N GLY A 14 -2.11 -4.08 7.54
CA GLY A 14 -1.52 -4.18 6.20
C GLY A 14 -1.18 -2.81 5.61
N VAL A 15 -2.11 -1.86 5.65
CA VAL A 15 -1.91 -0.51 5.10
C VAL A 15 -0.93 0.31 5.92
N LEU A 16 -1.04 0.31 7.26
CA LEU A 16 -0.11 1.03 8.12
C LEU A 16 1.30 0.43 8.01
N GLY A 17 1.41 -0.90 7.95
CA GLY A 17 2.69 -1.55 7.71
C GLY A 17 3.32 -1.13 6.38
N ALA A 18 2.54 -1.12 5.30
CA ALA A 18 3.03 -0.72 3.97
C ALA A 18 3.43 0.76 3.93
N GLN A 19 2.62 1.65 4.52
CA GLN A 19 2.85 3.09 4.56
C GLN A 19 4.07 3.45 5.43
N ILE A 20 4.14 2.94 6.66
CA ILE A 20 5.27 3.22 7.57
C ILE A 20 6.57 2.70 6.97
N LEU A 21 6.54 1.51 6.34
CA LEU A 21 7.71 0.96 5.67
C LEU A 21 8.16 1.84 4.49
N HIS A 22 7.21 2.32 3.68
CA HIS A 22 7.47 3.20 2.55
C HIS A 22 8.15 4.49 3.00
N GLU A 23 7.54 5.22 3.94
CA GLU A 23 8.10 6.47 4.44
C GLU A 23 9.45 6.23 5.16
N ALA A 24 9.57 5.18 5.98
CA ALA A 24 10.84 4.87 6.62
C ALA A 24 11.96 4.55 5.62
N CYS A 25 11.61 4.01 4.44
CA CYS A 25 12.57 3.76 3.36
C CYS A 25 13.20 5.05 2.84
N HIS A 26 12.42 6.14 2.67
CA HIS A 26 12.97 7.46 2.33
C HIS A 26 14.04 7.88 3.34
N GLY A 27 13.70 7.82 4.64
CA GLY A 27 14.60 8.23 5.71
C GLY A 27 15.87 7.39 5.82
N ILE A 28 15.74 6.07 5.75
CA ILE A 28 16.89 5.14 5.77
C ILE A 28 17.76 5.36 4.53
N ALA A 29 17.16 5.49 3.35
CA ALA A 29 17.90 5.75 2.12
C ALA A 29 18.66 7.07 2.21
N ALA A 30 18.06 8.12 2.78
CA ALA A 30 18.72 9.41 2.98
C ALA A 30 19.99 9.27 3.81
N VAL A 31 19.90 8.59 4.96
CA VAL A 31 21.07 8.34 5.83
C VAL A 31 22.14 7.53 5.10
N LEU A 32 21.76 6.50 4.32
CA LEU A 32 22.69 5.64 3.59
C LEU A 32 23.48 6.39 2.50
N VAL A 33 22.89 7.41 1.89
CA VAL A 33 23.55 8.22 0.86
C VAL A 33 24.26 9.46 1.40
N GLY A 34 24.27 9.65 2.73
CA GLY A 34 24.95 10.77 3.40
C GLY A 34 24.11 12.05 3.56
N ALA A 35 22.79 11.96 3.35
CA ALA A 35 21.84 13.01 3.70
C ALA A 35 21.35 12.84 5.16
N GLU A 36 20.77 13.90 5.71
CA GLU A 36 20.17 13.89 7.04
C GLU A 36 18.70 13.53 6.96
N TRP A 37 18.26 12.56 7.77
CA TRP A 37 16.84 12.33 8.02
C TRP A 37 16.38 13.29 9.12
N GLN A 38 15.62 14.32 8.74
CA GLN A 38 15.27 15.42 9.65
C GLN A 38 13.93 15.22 10.33
N ALA A 39 12.94 14.68 9.62
CA ALA A 39 11.63 14.43 10.20
C ALA A 39 10.92 13.20 9.61
N PHE A 40 10.04 12.60 10.42
CA PHE A 40 9.22 11.46 10.04
C PHE A 40 7.75 11.70 10.39
N ASN A 41 6.90 11.71 9.37
CA ASN A 41 5.45 11.76 9.46
C ASN A 41 4.86 10.47 8.87
N LEU A 42 3.61 10.14 9.23
CA LEU A 42 2.90 9.00 8.64
C LEU A 42 2.80 9.07 7.10
N PHE A 43 2.76 10.28 6.53
CA PHE A 43 2.56 10.53 5.09
C PHE A 43 3.74 11.18 4.39
N ALA A 44 4.80 11.52 5.12
CA ALA A 44 5.90 12.25 4.55
C ALA A 44 7.18 12.08 5.35
N VAL A 45 8.30 12.16 4.65
CA VAL A 45 9.63 12.25 5.25
C VAL A 45 10.29 13.54 4.84
N LEU A 46 10.91 14.21 5.80
CA LEU A 46 11.80 15.33 5.54
C LEU A 46 13.25 14.86 5.65
N TRP A 47 14.01 15.12 4.60
CA TRP A 47 15.44 14.87 4.55
C TRP A 47 16.15 16.01 3.81
N ALA A 48 17.42 16.24 4.11
CA ALA A 48 18.20 17.30 3.47
C ALA A 48 19.68 16.94 3.38
N TRP A 49 20.39 17.54 2.43
CA TRP A 49 21.83 17.42 2.34
C TRP A 49 22.49 18.42 3.31
N PRO A 50 23.48 18.00 4.12
CA PRO A 50 24.25 18.92 4.98
C PRO A 50 25.19 19.85 4.17
N GLY A 51 25.23 19.68 2.84
CA GLY A 51 26.05 20.46 1.92
C GLY A 51 25.52 20.35 0.49
N ALA A 52 26.42 20.26 -0.49
CA ALA A 52 26.03 20.11 -1.89
C ALA A 52 25.18 18.85 -2.09
N SER A 53 24.10 18.98 -2.86
CA SER A 53 23.22 17.85 -3.18
C SER A 53 23.92 16.83 -4.08
N SER A 54 23.60 15.55 -3.86
CA SER A 54 23.97 14.45 -4.77
C SER A 54 22.75 14.04 -5.59
N GLU A 55 22.87 14.11 -6.92
CA GLU A 55 21.83 13.64 -7.84
C GLU A 55 21.61 12.13 -7.69
N ILE A 56 22.69 11.34 -7.67
CA ILE A 56 22.57 9.88 -7.48
C ILE A 56 21.97 9.55 -6.11
N GLY A 57 22.37 10.29 -5.07
CA GLY A 57 21.81 10.11 -3.73
C GLY A 57 20.30 10.40 -3.71
N THR A 58 19.88 11.50 -4.32
CA THR A 58 18.46 11.88 -4.40
C THR A 58 17.65 10.85 -5.20
N LEU A 59 18.19 10.32 -6.31
CA LEU A 59 17.56 9.22 -7.06
C LEU A 59 17.33 7.97 -6.19
N ILE A 60 18.28 7.62 -5.33
CA ILE A 60 18.17 6.48 -4.42
C ILE A 60 17.08 6.74 -3.37
N VAL A 61 17.07 7.93 -2.76
CA VAL A 61 16.06 8.29 -1.75
C VAL A 61 14.66 8.23 -2.33
N GLU A 62 14.43 8.92 -3.45
CA GLU A 62 13.08 9.04 -4.04
C GLU A 62 12.65 7.76 -4.76
N GLY A 63 13.57 7.02 -5.39
CA GLY A 63 13.23 5.83 -6.16
C GLY A 63 13.02 4.57 -5.32
N SER A 64 13.76 4.42 -4.22
CA SER A 64 13.80 3.18 -3.44
C SER A 64 12.48 2.76 -2.78
N PRO A 65 11.60 3.65 -2.27
CA PRO A 65 10.43 3.24 -1.51
C PRO A 65 9.43 2.45 -2.36
N ALA A 66 9.12 2.91 -3.57
CA ALA A 66 8.24 2.15 -4.47
C ALA A 66 8.82 0.76 -4.82
N LEU A 67 10.14 0.67 -5.02
CA LEU A 67 10.81 -0.61 -5.26
C LEU A 67 10.74 -1.53 -4.04
N LEU A 68 10.94 -0.98 -2.84
CA LEU A 68 10.80 -1.72 -1.59
C LEU A 68 9.37 -2.25 -1.42
N ASN A 69 8.35 -1.45 -1.70
CA ASN A 69 6.96 -1.90 -1.67
C ASN A 69 6.68 -3.00 -2.70
N ILE A 70 7.25 -2.95 -3.91
CA ILE A 70 7.14 -4.05 -4.88
C ILE A 70 7.77 -5.32 -4.32
N LEU A 71 9.01 -5.25 -3.83
CA LEU A 71 9.74 -6.41 -3.31
C LEU A 71 9.03 -7.04 -2.11
N THR A 72 8.62 -6.22 -1.14
CA THR A 72 7.91 -6.67 0.05
C THR A 72 6.48 -7.13 -0.25
N GLY A 73 5.83 -6.54 -1.26
CA GLY A 73 4.56 -7.01 -1.79
C GLY A 73 4.67 -8.43 -2.37
N ILE A 74 5.67 -8.69 -3.20
CA ILE A 74 5.95 -10.02 -3.76
C ILE A 74 6.29 -11.03 -2.65
N LEU A 75 7.12 -10.63 -1.68
CA LEU A 75 7.41 -11.47 -0.51
C LEU A 75 6.13 -11.81 0.27
N ALA A 76 5.25 -10.83 0.47
CA ALA A 76 3.97 -11.03 1.13
C ALA A 76 3.02 -11.94 0.33
N VAL A 77 3.06 -11.95 -1.00
CA VAL A 77 2.37 -12.95 -1.83
C VAL A 77 2.85 -14.38 -1.50
N PHE A 78 4.16 -14.56 -1.32
CA PHE A 78 4.73 -15.85 -0.92
C PHE A 78 4.31 -16.24 0.50
N LEU A 79 4.39 -15.29 1.45
CA LEU A 79 4.00 -15.51 2.84
C LEU A 79 2.50 -15.77 3.00
N PHE A 80 1.66 -15.14 2.18
CA PHE A 80 0.22 -15.44 2.06
C PHE A 80 0.00 -16.91 1.68
N LYS A 81 0.63 -17.38 0.59
CA LYS A 81 0.50 -18.79 0.16
C LYS A 81 0.97 -19.75 1.25
N ARG A 82 2.07 -19.44 1.93
CA ARG A 82 2.59 -20.23 3.05
C ARG A 82 1.58 -20.27 4.21
N ALA A 83 1.03 -19.12 4.60
CA ALA A 83 0.03 -19.05 5.68
C ALA A 83 -1.23 -19.84 5.33
N MET A 84 -1.70 -19.76 4.09
CA MET A 84 -2.85 -20.53 3.59
C MET A 84 -2.59 -22.04 3.65
N ASN A 85 -1.42 -22.50 3.23
CA ASN A 85 -1.06 -23.93 3.29
C ASN A 85 -0.99 -24.47 4.73
N HIS A 86 -0.63 -23.62 5.70
CA HIS A 86 -0.65 -23.95 7.12
C HIS A 86 -1.98 -23.64 7.82
N LYS A 87 -3.04 -23.27 7.06
CA LYS A 87 -4.37 -22.92 7.58
C LYS A 87 -4.34 -21.82 8.66
N ARG A 88 -3.39 -20.88 8.56
CA ARG A 88 -3.25 -19.74 9.49
C ARG A 88 -4.02 -18.53 8.95
N VAL A 89 -5.29 -18.43 9.32
CA VAL A 89 -6.24 -17.47 8.71
C VAL A 89 -5.82 -16.00 8.88
N MET A 90 -5.55 -15.56 10.12
CA MET A 90 -5.20 -14.16 10.37
C MET A 90 -3.86 -13.74 9.75
N PRO A 91 -2.77 -14.53 9.86
CA PRO A 91 -1.57 -14.26 9.08
C PRO A 91 -1.82 -14.20 7.58
N ALA A 92 -2.66 -15.10 7.03
CA ALA A 92 -3.01 -15.04 5.61
C ALA A 92 -3.74 -13.74 5.25
N LEU A 93 -4.71 -13.31 6.07
CA LEU A 93 -5.40 -12.03 5.86
C LEU A 93 -4.41 -10.86 5.89
N PHE A 94 -3.56 -10.79 6.91
CA PHE A 94 -2.53 -9.74 7.01
C PHE A 94 -1.64 -9.70 5.78
N TRP A 95 -1.08 -10.84 5.36
CA TRP A 95 -0.22 -10.90 4.17
C TRP A 95 -0.97 -10.58 2.89
N MET A 96 -2.26 -10.91 2.79
CA MET A 96 -3.09 -10.53 1.64
C MET A 96 -3.20 -9.01 1.52
N TYR A 97 -3.54 -8.32 2.63
CA TYR A 97 -3.66 -6.86 2.63
C TYR A 97 -2.31 -6.17 2.46
N PHE A 98 -1.30 -6.58 3.23
CA PHE A 98 0.03 -5.99 3.13
C PHE A 98 0.61 -6.13 1.71
N ALA A 99 0.41 -7.29 1.05
CA ALA A 99 0.77 -7.45 -0.35
C ALA A 99 -0.04 -6.53 -1.26
N GLY A 100 -1.36 -6.47 -1.10
CA GLY A 100 -2.23 -5.61 -1.90
C GLY A 100 -1.83 -4.14 -1.82
N TYR A 101 -1.72 -3.59 -0.62
CA TYR A 101 -1.32 -2.19 -0.41
C TYR A 101 0.10 -1.93 -0.93
N SER A 102 1.07 -2.79 -0.62
CA SER A 102 2.45 -2.59 -1.08
C SER A 102 2.57 -2.67 -2.60
N MET A 103 1.92 -3.64 -3.25
CA MET A 103 1.97 -3.75 -4.71
C MET A 103 1.30 -2.55 -5.39
N PHE A 104 0.11 -2.13 -4.93
CA PHE A 104 -0.58 -1.00 -5.52
C PHE A 104 0.10 0.34 -5.24
N MET A 105 0.75 0.50 -4.08
CA MET A 105 1.61 1.66 -3.82
C MET A 105 2.82 1.66 -4.75
N GLY A 106 3.61 0.58 -4.75
CA GLY A 106 4.85 0.50 -5.52
C GLY A 106 4.63 0.57 -7.04
N PHE A 107 3.80 -0.32 -7.60
CA PHE A 107 3.48 -0.27 -9.03
C PHE A 107 2.60 0.94 -9.40
N GLY A 108 1.83 1.47 -8.45
CA GLY A 108 1.07 2.71 -8.60
C GLY A 108 1.97 3.89 -8.92
N TYR A 109 3.04 4.08 -8.15
CA TYR A 109 4.06 5.11 -8.44
C TYR A 109 4.66 4.91 -9.83
N LEU A 110 5.02 3.68 -10.22
CA LEU A 110 5.57 3.40 -11.56
C LEU A 110 4.56 3.62 -12.70
N PHE A 111 3.26 3.70 -12.44
CA PHE A 111 2.26 3.96 -13.46
C PHE A 111 1.84 5.43 -13.49
N VAL A 112 1.40 5.95 -12.35
CA VAL A 112 0.79 7.27 -12.21
C VAL A 112 1.82 8.37 -12.42
N ASP A 113 3.00 8.25 -11.82
CA ASP A 113 3.98 9.33 -11.88
C ASP A 113 4.51 9.58 -13.29
N PRO A 114 4.93 8.56 -14.06
CA PRO A 114 5.28 8.81 -15.44
C PRO A 114 4.09 9.19 -16.32
N LEU A 115 2.86 8.78 -16.01
CA LEU A 115 1.69 9.18 -16.81
C LEU A 115 1.40 10.68 -16.65
N PHE A 116 1.45 11.18 -15.42
CA PHE A 116 1.08 12.56 -15.07
C PHE A 116 2.29 13.50 -14.85
N TYR A 117 3.51 13.04 -15.15
CA TYR A 117 4.69 13.89 -15.13
C TYR A 117 4.54 15.08 -16.09
N GLN A 118 4.85 16.28 -15.59
CA GLN A 118 4.84 17.54 -16.32
C GLN A 118 6.19 18.25 -16.18
N PRO A 119 6.95 18.46 -17.27
CA PRO A 119 8.23 19.17 -17.21
C PRO A 119 8.07 20.58 -16.62
N GLY A 120 8.94 20.95 -15.66
CA GLY A 120 8.93 22.28 -15.03
C GLY A 120 7.77 22.55 -14.06
N GLY A 121 6.90 21.56 -13.82
CA GLY A 121 5.86 21.62 -12.79
C GLY A 121 6.37 21.23 -11.40
N VAL A 122 5.53 21.43 -10.38
CA VAL A 122 5.81 20.93 -9.03
C VAL A 122 5.69 19.40 -9.02
N GLN A 123 6.81 18.70 -8.75
CA GLN A 123 6.84 17.24 -8.74
C GLN A 123 6.45 16.70 -7.35
N VAL A 124 5.14 16.54 -7.13
CA VAL A 124 4.57 16.06 -5.85
C VAL A 124 4.47 14.52 -5.82
N GLY A 125 5.52 13.82 -6.23
CA GLY A 125 5.56 12.35 -6.20
C GLY A 125 6.97 11.80 -6.34
N ASP A 126 7.25 10.75 -5.59
CA ASP A 126 8.56 10.07 -5.52
C ASP A 126 9.15 9.80 -6.90
N TRP A 127 8.38 9.13 -7.77
CA TRP A 127 8.85 8.75 -9.09
C TRP A 127 8.74 9.88 -10.11
N ARG A 128 7.95 10.92 -9.85
CA ARG A 128 7.99 12.14 -10.68
C ARG A 128 9.33 12.83 -10.58
N LYS A 129 9.90 12.92 -9.37
CA LYS A 129 11.25 13.47 -9.16
C LYS A 129 12.31 12.61 -9.84
N VAL A 130 12.22 11.27 -9.70
CA VAL A 130 13.12 10.34 -10.40
C VAL A 130 13.08 10.56 -11.91
N ILE A 131 11.89 10.70 -12.49
CA ILE A 131 11.71 10.92 -13.93
C ILE A 131 12.27 12.27 -14.36
N ASP A 132 12.05 13.32 -13.57
CA ASP A 132 12.59 14.65 -13.83
C ASP A 132 14.11 14.63 -13.92
N MET A 133 14.76 14.00 -12.95
CA MET A 133 16.21 13.86 -12.88
C MET A 133 16.81 13.03 -14.02
N LEU A 134 16.05 12.08 -14.56
CA LEU A 134 16.44 11.27 -15.72
C LEU A 134 16.04 11.92 -17.06
N GLY A 135 15.63 13.18 -17.05
CA GLY A 135 15.35 14.00 -18.25
C GLY A 135 13.94 13.90 -18.80
N GLY A 136 13.01 13.22 -18.13
CA GLY A 136 11.58 13.31 -18.40
C GLY A 136 11.07 12.75 -19.74
N SER A 137 11.95 12.11 -20.53
CA SER A 137 11.61 11.68 -21.90
C SER A 137 10.59 10.53 -21.93
N TRP A 138 9.78 10.47 -23.00
CA TRP A 138 8.86 9.35 -23.22
C TRP A 138 9.58 8.00 -23.39
N GLY A 139 10.82 8.01 -23.90
CA GLY A 139 11.65 6.81 -24.01
C GLY A 139 11.96 6.15 -22.66
N LEU A 140 12.02 6.96 -21.58
CA LEU A 140 12.14 6.49 -20.21
C LEU A 140 10.76 6.17 -19.60
N ARG A 141 9.79 7.06 -19.77
CA ARG A 141 8.47 6.97 -19.12
C ARG A 141 7.71 5.72 -19.56
N ILE A 142 7.73 5.38 -20.86
CA ILE A 142 6.98 4.23 -21.40
C ILE A 142 7.40 2.91 -20.74
N PRO A 143 8.70 2.53 -20.71
CA PRO A 143 9.12 1.32 -19.99
C PRO A 143 8.66 1.26 -18.54
N ILE A 144 8.79 2.38 -17.79
CA ILE A 144 8.39 2.44 -16.38
C ILE A 144 6.87 2.24 -16.25
N MET A 145 6.07 2.94 -17.07
CA MET A 145 4.62 2.77 -17.08
C MET A 145 4.20 1.34 -17.40
N LEU A 146 4.87 0.67 -18.35
CA LEU A 146 4.53 -0.71 -18.70
C LEU A 146 4.75 -1.66 -17.52
N VAL A 147 5.82 -1.44 -16.73
CA VAL A 147 6.04 -2.18 -15.48
C VAL A 147 4.94 -1.88 -14.46
N GLY A 148 4.58 -0.60 -14.28
CA GLY A 148 3.50 -0.18 -13.40
C GLY A 148 2.15 -0.81 -13.76
N VAL A 149 1.75 -0.70 -15.03
CA VAL A 149 0.51 -1.30 -15.56
C VAL A 149 0.49 -2.82 -15.38
N GLY A 150 1.58 -3.49 -15.76
CA GLY A 150 1.70 -4.95 -15.61
C GLY A 150 1.53 -5.40 -14.16
N GLY A 151 2.16 -4.69 -13.22
CA GLY A 151 2.06 -4.96 -11.79
C GLY A 151 0.67 -4.68 -11.20
N ILE A 152 0.04 -3.55 -11.56
CA ILE A 152 -1.33 -3.21 -11.14
C ILE A 152 -2.34 -4.24 -11.63
N LEU A 153 -2.28 -4.60 -12.92
CA LEU A 153 -3.17 -5.61 -13.51
C LEU A 153 -2.97 -6.97 -12.83
N TRP A 154 -1.73 -7.39 -12.61
CA TRP A 154 -1.44 -8.60 -11.85
C TRP A 154 -2.03 -8.54 -10.44
N GLY A 155 -1.88 -7.40 -9.75
CA GLY A 155 -2.46 -7.13 -8.44
C GLY A 155 -3.98 -7.31 -8.40
N PHE A 156 -4.72 -6.82 -9.41
CA PHE A 156 -6.18 -6.98 -9.50
C PHE A 156 -6.59 -8.45 -9.52
N PHE A 157 -6.02 -9.23 -10.43
CA PHE A 157 -6.34 -10.65 -10.57
C PHE A 157 -5.84 -11.48 -9.38
N TRP A 158 -4.66 -11.16 -8.87
CA TRP A 158 -4.09 -11.84 -7.71
C TRP A 158 -4.94 -11.62 -6.46
N LEU A 159 -5.33 -10.38 -6.19
CA LEU A 159 -6.12 -10.02 -5.01
C LEU A 159 -7.52 -10.64 -5.09
N ALA A 160 -8.19 -10.55 -6.24
CA ALA A 160 -9.49 -11.18 -6.46
C ALA A 160 -9.42 -12.69 -6.20
N ARG A 161 -8.46 -13.38 -6.81
CA ARG A 161 -8.28 -14.83 -6.63
C ARG A 161 -7.88 -15.20 -5.19
N SER A 162 -7.12 -14.35 -4.50
CA SER A 162 -6.69 -14.59 -3.13
C SER A 162 -7.84 -14.46 -2.14
N ALA A 163 -8.70 -13.46 -2.31
CA ALA A 163 -9.91 -13.29 -1.50
C ALA A 163 -10.85 -14.50 -1.61
N LEU A 164 -11.00 -15.07 -2.81
CA LEU A 164 -11.83 -16.26 -3.03
C LEU A 164 -11.31 -17.52 -2.32
N ARG A 165 -10.05 -17.57 -1.90
CA ARG A 165 -9.56 -18.71 -1.09
C ARG A 165 -10.10 -18.73 0.34
N PHE A 166 -10.77 -17.66 0.76
CA PHE A 166 -11.47 -17.60 2.04
C PHE A 166 -12.93 -18.08 1.96
N ALA A 167 -13.43 -18.35 0.75
CA ALA A 167 -14.72 -19.00 0.55
C ALA A 167 -14.61 -20.52 0.73
N THR A 168 -15.63 -21.11 1.33
CA THR A 168 -15.84 -22.55 1.45
C THR A 168 -16.07 -23.16 0.08
N ASP A 169 -16.94 -22.54 -0.72
CA ASP A 169 -17.19 -22.84 -2.12
C ASP A 169 -17.08 -21.56 -2.98
N ALA A 170 -15.94 -21.43 -3.67
CA ALA A 170 -15.71 -20.32 -4.59
C ALA A 170 -16.49 -20.46 -5.92
N THR A 171 -17.18 -21.58 -6.18
CA THR A 171 -18.03 -21.75 -7.36
C THR A 171 -19.43 -21.16 -7.14
N ASP A 172 -19.88 -21.04 -5.89
CA ASP A 172 -21.13 -20.37 -5.53
C ASP A 172 -21.01 -18.84 -5.60
N LYS A 173 -21.83 -18.21 -6.45
CA LYS A 173 -21.89 -16.75 -6.59
C LYS A 173 -22.35 -16.04 -5.31
N VAL A 174 -23.24 -16.66 -4.53
CA VAL A 174 -23.72 -16.05 -3.27
C VAL A 174 -22.61 -16.05 -2.24
N GLU A 175 -21.89 -17.15 -2.07
CA GLU A 175 -20.74 -17.21 -1.18
C GLU A 175 -19.60 -16.28 -1.61
N ARG A 176 -19.29 -16.21 -2.92
CA ARG A 176 -18.31 -15.25 -3.46
C ARG A 176 -18.62 -13.82 -3.04
N LEU A 177 -19.87 -13.38 -3.17
CA LEU A 177 -20.29 -12.05 -2.74
C LEU A 177 -20.16 -11.88 -1.22
N ARG A 178 -20.64 -12.86 -0.45
CA ARG A 178 -20.59 -12.85 1.02
C ARG A 178 -19.17 -12.70 1.56
N VAL A 179 -18.18 -13.27 0.87
CA VAL A 179 -16.77 -13.26 1.30
C VAL A 179 -16.01 -12.07 0.75
N SER A 180 -16.15 -11.76 -0.55
CA SER A 180 -15.40 -10.68 -1.20
C SER A 180 -15.82 -9.29 -0.73
N LEU A 181 -17.10 -9.05 -0.44
CA LEU A 181 -17.60 -7.76 0.04
C LEU A 181 -16.89 -7.30 1.34
N PRO A 182 -16.90 -8.09 2.44
CA PRO A 182 -16.22 -7.70 3.68
C PRO A 182 -14.70 -7.81 3.63
N LEU A 183 -14.11 -8.47 2.62
CA LEU A 183 -12.66 -8.59 2.45
C LEU A 183 -12.04 -7.50 1.57
N LEU A 184 -12.78 -6.98 0.59
CA LEU A 184 -12.21 -6.12 -0.43
C LEU A 184 -12.87 -4.75 -0.41
N LEU A 185 -14.19 -4.68 -0.62
CA LEU A 185 -14.88 -3.40 -0.75
C LEU A 185 -15.04 -2.67 0.60
N VAL A 186 -15.47 -3.36 1.66
CA VAL A 186 -15.65 -2.72 2.97
C VAL A 186 -14.33 -2.18 3.52
N PRO A 187 -13.22 -2.96 3.57
CA PRO A 187 -11.94 -2.44 4.04
C PRO A 187 -11.40 -1.32 3.18
N TYR A 188 -11.56 -1.39 1.85
CA TYR A 188 -11.18 -0.31 0.94
C TYR A 188 -11.87 1.02 1.31
N LEU A 189 -13.19 1.00 1.49
CA LEU A 189 -13.94 2.19 1.89
C LEU A 189 -13.53 2.69 3.28
N VAL A 190 -13.45 1.80 4.26
CA VAL A 190 -13.13 2.16 5.66
C VAL A 190 -11.73 2.75 5.78
N ILE A 191 -10.73 2.10 5.17
CA ILE A 191 -9.34 2.56 5.22
C ILE A 191 -9.18 3.87 4.46
N ASN A 192 -9.77 4.01 3.28
CA ASN A 192 -9.64 5.25 2.52
C ASN A 192 -10.30 6.44 3.23
N VAL A 193 -11.47 6.25 3.84
CA VAL A 193 -12.11 7.29 4.67
C VAL A 193 -11.22 7.64 5.87
N LEU A 194 -10.72 6.63 6.59
CA LEU A 194 -9.83 6.84 7.73
C LEU A 194 -8.62 7.68 7.33
N PHE A 195 -7.90 7.26 6.28
CA PHE A 195 -6.68 7.93 5.84
C PHE A 195 -6.94 9.32 5.24
N THR A 196 -8.10 9.52 4.61
CA THR A 196 -8.55 10.87 4.21
C THR A 196 -8.68 11.77 5.43
N VAL A 197 -9.30 11.30 6.52
CA VAL A 197 -9.41 12.08 7.76
C VAL A 197 -8.04 12.32 8.40
N LEU A 198 -7.18 11.30 8.46
CA LEU A 198 -5.84 11.46 9.03
C LEU A 198 -4.97 12.43 8.22
N SER A 199 -5.20 12.54 6.91
CA SER A 199 -4.43 13.44 6.02
C SER A 199 -4.60 14.91 6.34
N PHE A 200 -5.62 15.34 7.10
CA PHE A 200 -5.75 16.74 7.53
C PHE A 200 -4.56 17.24 8.35
N TRP A 201 -3.77 16.32 8.94
CA TRP A 201 -2.53 16.63 9.65
C TRP A 201 -1.27 16.51 8.77
N HIS A 202 -1.42 16.44 7.45
CA HIS A 202 -0.28 16.35 6.55
C HIS A 202 0.60 17.60 6.66
N PRO A 203 1.94 17.48 6.75
CA PRO A 203 2.85 18.62 6.87
C PRO A 203 2.89 19.56 5.64
N LEU A 204 2.23 19.18 4.54
CA LEU A 204 2.12 19.98 3.31
C LEU A 204 0.75 20.66 3.19
N GLY A 205 -0.09 20.59 4.24
CA GLY A 205 -1.44 21.15 4.22
C GLY A 205 -2.31 20.54 3.12
N ALA A 206 -2.99 21.39 2.35
CA ALA A 206 -3.98 20.98 1.36
C ALA A 206 -3.40 20.13 0.22
N ASP A 207 -2.17 20.41 -0.21
CA ASP A 207 -1.51 19.63 -1.26
C ASP A 207 -1.24 18.20 -0.80
N GLY A 208 -0.80 18.05 0.46
CA GLY A 208 -0.62 16.74 1.09
C GLY A 208 -1.92 15.95 1.24
N VAL A 209 -3.00 16.63 1.66
CA VAL A 209 -4.35 16.01 1.69
C VAL A 209 -4.74 15.51 0.31
N PHE A 210 -4.53 16.30 -0.73
CA PHE A 210 -4.84 15.91 -2.11
C PHE A 210 -4.05 14.67 -2.54
N VAL A 211 -2.75 14.60 -2.24
CA VAL A 211 -1.90 13.44 -2.54
C VAL A 211 -2.44 12.19 -1.85
N VAL A 212 -2.73 12.26 -0.55
CA VAL A 212 -3.26 11.11 0.20
C VAL A 212 -4.63 10.67 -0.34
N VAL A 213 -5.54 11.60 -0.59
CA VAL A 213 -6.86 11.27 -1.18
C VAL A 213 -6.66 10.60 -2.54
N PHE A 214 -5.82 11.16 -3.40
CA PHE A 214 -5.59 10.61 -4.73
C PHE A 214 -4.97 9.20 -4.65
N GLN A 215 -3.94 9.02 -3.84
CA GLN A 215 -3.27 7.73 -3.65
C GLN A 215 -4.21 6.67 -3.06
N TYR A 216 -4.99 7.00 -2.04
CA TYR A 216 -5.81 6.00 -1.35
C TYR A 216 -7.05 5.62 -2.16
N TRP A 217 -7.71 6.59 -2.80
CA TRP A 217 -8.90 6.32 -3.61
C TRP A 217 -8.57 5.81 -5.02
N PHE A 218 -7.58 6.39 -5.71
CA PHE A 218 -7.24 5.95 -7.06
C PHE A 218 -6.10 4.93 -7.08
N GLY A 219 -5.07 5.12 -6.26
CA GLY A 219 -3.94 4.18 -6.19
C GLY A 219 -4.35 2.79 -5.68
N TYR A 220 -5.22 2.70 -4.67
CA TYR A 220 -5.72 1.42 -4.14
C TYR A 220 -7.02 0.92 -4.77
N ILE A 221 -7.41 1.48 -5.92
CA ILE A 221 -8.63 1.06 -6.66
C ILE A 221 -8.63 -0.44 -7.03
N GLY A 222 -7.49 -1.11 -6.95
CA GLY A 222 -7.41 -2.55 -7.12
C GLY A 222 -8.17 -3.39 -6.10
N PHE A 223 -8.46 -2.87 -4.90
CA PHE A 223 -9.39 -3.53 -3.98
C PHE A 223 -10.83 -3.46 -4.48
N PHE A 224 -11.24 -2.31 -5.02
CA PHE A 224 -12.55 -2.15 -5.68
C PHE A 224 -12.67 -3.09 -6.89
N TRP A 225 -11.70 -3.06 -7.81
CA TRP A 225 -11.74 -3.96 -8.97
C TRP A 225 -11.60 -5.43 -8.59
N GLY A 226 -10.79 -5.74 -7.58
CA GLY A 226 -10.66 -7.07 -7.01
C GLY A 226 -11.99 -7.60 -6.50
N PHE A 227 -12.82 -6.75 -5.88
CA PHE A 227 -14.18 -7.10 -5.48
C PHE A 227 -15.06 -7.43 -6.69
N PHE A 228 -15.12 -6.57 -7.71
CA PHE A 228 -15.95 -6.84 -8.90
C PHE A 228 -15.54 -8.11 -9.64
N LEU A 229 -14.22 -8.32 -9.76
CA LEU A 229 -13.66 -9.56 -10.30
C LEU A 229 -14.08 -10.78 -9.48
N ALA A 230 -13.87 -10.74 -8.17
CA ALA A 230 -14.18 -11.85 -7.27
C ALA A 230 -15.68 -12.13 -7.16
N ALA A 231 -16.53 -11.11 -7.08
CA ALA A 231 -17.97 -11.27 -6.87
C ALA A 231 -18.74 -11.59 -8.16
N TYR A 232 -18.37 -10.95 -9.28
CA TYR A 232 -19.25 -10.92 -10.46
C TYR A 232 -18.60 -11.42 -11.75
N TRP A 233 -17.32 -11.12 -12.00
CA TRP A 233 -16.74 -11.32 -13.35
C TRP A 233 -15.95 -12.61 -13.54
N LEU A 234 -15.24 -13.09 -12.53
CA LEU A 234 -14.46 -14.33 -12.69
C LEU A 234 -15.40 -15.53 -12.82
N ASP A 235 -15.19 -16.35 -13.85
CA ASP A 235 -15.84 -17.67 -13.97
C ASP A 235 -15.02 -18.73 -13.24
N VAL A 236 -15.45 -19.06 -12.03
CA VAL A 236 -14.80 -20.06 -11.17
C VAL A 236 -15.54 -21.37 -11.31
N ASN A 237 -15.05 -22.22 -12.22
CA ASN A 237 -15.71 -23.49 -12.56
C ASN A 237 -15.23 -24.67 -11.69
N LYS A 238 -14.25 -24.47 -10.81
CA LYS A 238 -13.69 -25.51 -9.94
C LYS A 238 -13.40 -24.94 -8.55
N PRO A 239 -13.56 -25.76 -7.48
CA PRO A 239 -13.14 -25.38 -6.14
C PRO A 239 -11.67 -24.95 -6.11
N LEU A 240 -11.39 -23.90 -5.34
CA LEU A 240 -10.01 -23.45 -5.13
C LEU A 240 -9.29 -24.39 -4.15
N PRO A 241 -7.98 -24.62 -4.33
CA PRO A 241 -7.22 -25.49 -3.46
C PRO A 241 -7.05 -24.85 -2.07
N ASN A 242 -7.20 -25.67 -1.03
CA ASN A 242 -6.99 -25.32 0.38
C ASN A 242 -7.80 -24.09 0.80
N PRO A 243 -9.15 -24.12 0.76
CA PRO A 243 -9.94 -23.03 1.31
C PRO A 243 -9.68 -22.90 2.81
N VAL A 244 -9.57 -21.67 3.28
CA VAL A 244 -9.38 -21.35 4.70
C VAL A 244 -10.46 -20.35 5.09
N THR A 245 -11.48 -20.82 5.80
CA THR A 245 -12.61 -19.99 6.19
C THR A 245 -12.19 -18.85 7.11
N LEU A 246 -12.86 -17.70 6.98
CA LEU A 246 -12.63 -16.56 7.85
C LEU A 246 -12.94 -16.89 9.31
N PRO A 247 -12.25 -16.27 10.28
CA PRO A 247 -12.51 -16.53 11.69
C PRO A 247 -13.88 -15.96 12.06
N ASP A 248 -14.69 -16.80 12.69
CA ASP A 248 -16.02 -16.49 13.23
C ASP A 248 -15.98 -15.87 14.63
N HIS A 249 -14.81 -15.89 15.27
CA HIS A 249 -14.57 -15.31 16.59
C HIS A 249 -13.57 -14.14 16.55
N PRO A 250 -13.68 -13.21 17.52
CA PRO A 250 -12.69 -12.16 17.76
C PRO A 250 -11.25 -12.68 17.86
N GLN A 251 -10.32 -12.00 17.22
CA GLN A 251 -8.89 -12.32 17.27
C GLN A 251 -8.16 -11.27 18.11
N SER A 252 -8.28 -11.37 19.43
CA SER A 252 -7.88 -10.34 20.40
C SER A 252 -6.43 -9.84 20.23
N VAL A 253 -5.48 -10.75 20.01
CA VAL A 253 -4.07 -10.40 19.78
C VAL A 253 -3.92 -9.46 18.57
N TRP A 254 -4.66 -9.72 17.49
CA TRP A 254 -4.64 -8.89 16.29
C TRP A 254 -5.34 -7.55 16.50
N TRP A 255 -6.42 -7.54 17.28
CA TRP A 255 -7.14 -6.31 17.62
C TRP A 255 -6.27 -5.39 18.47
N ILE A 256 -5.58 -5.93 19.48
CA ILE A 256 -4.64 -5.19 20.31
C ILE A 256 -3.50 -4.66 19.43
N ALA A 257 -2.92 -5.49 18.57
CA ALA A 257 -1.87 -5.07 17.65
C ALA A 257 -2.34 -3.91 16.75
N ALA A 258 -3.50 -4.04 16.10
CA ALA A 258 -4.04 -2.99 15.24
C ALA A 258 -4.36 -1.70 16.01
N GLY A 259 -4.92 -1.81 17.21
CA GLY A 259 -5.17 -0.67 18.09
C GLY A 259 -3.89 0.06 18.49
N LEU A 260 -2.85 -0.67 18.89
CA LEU A 260 -1.55 -0.10 19.24
C LEU A 260 -0.85 0.52 18.03
N THR A 261 -0.89 -0.13 16.86
CA THR A 261 -0.30 0.42 15.63
C THR A 261 -1.01 1.69 15.17
N LEU A 262 -2.34 1.73 15.25
CA LEU A 262 -3.11 2.94 14.95
C LEU A 262 -2.82 4.05 15.97
N LEU A 263 -2.75 3.71 17.25
CA LEU A 263 -2.41 4.67 18.31
C LEU A 263 -1.03 5.27 18.08
N LEU A 264 -0.03 4.44 17.73
CA LEU A 264 1.31 4.90 17.38
C LEU A 264 1.27 5.82 16.15
N ALA A 265 0.54 5.42 15.11
CA ALA A 265 0.39 6.24 13.90
C ALA A 265 -0.22 7.61 14.22
N VAL A 266 -1.25 7.66 15.05
CA VAL A 266 -1.98 8.90 15.36
C VAL A 266 -1.26 9.78 16.37
N ILE A 267 -0.70 9.21 17.45
CA ILE A 267 -0.11 9.99 18.54
C ILE A 267 1.35 10.33 18.26
N VAL A 268 2.07 9.50 17.52
CA VAL A 268 3.51 9.65 17.34
C VAL A 268 3.86 10.07 15.91
N LEU A 269 3.30 9.40 14.90
CA LEU A 269 3.69 9.66 13.51
C LEU A 269 2.96 10.86 12.89
N LEU A 270 1.66 11.04 13.14
CA LEU A 270 0.91 12.19 12.59
C LEU A 270 1.40 13.56 13.09
N PRO A 271 1.81 13.74 14.36
CA PRO A 271 2.36 15.02 14.82
C PRO A 271 3.75 15.36 14.29
N THR A 272 4.35 14.45 13.50
CA THR A 272 5.73 14.52 12.98
C THR A 272 6.78 14.39 14.09
N ILE A 273 7.64 13.37 13.95
CA ILE A 273 8.84 13.22 14.78
C ILE A 273 9.96 14.02 14.14
N TRP A 274 10.63 14.89 14.91
CA TRP A 274 11.82 15.63 14.46
C TRP A 274 13.09 15.00 15.05
N PHE A 275 14.06 14.70 14.20
CA PHE A 275 15.35 14.10 14.59
C PHE A 275 16.48 15.12 14.71
N THR A 276 16.42 16.19 13.91
CA THR A 276 17.32 17.35 14.01
C THR A 276 16.49 18.59 14.27
N GLN A 277 16.99 19.46 15.17
CA GLN A 277 16.42 20.80 15.32
C GLN A 277 16.77 21.59 14.06
N LEU A 278 15.76 22.12 13.38
CA LEU A 278 15.95 23.13 12.35
C LEU A 278 16.64 24.32 13.02
N SER A 279 17.95 24.48 12.79
CA SER A 279 18.74 25.63 13.25
C SER A 279 18.52 26.84 12.36
#